data_AF-A0A9X3FCK2-F1
#
_entry.id   AF-A0A9X3FCK2-F1
#
_cell.length_a   1.000
_cell.length_b   1.000
_cell.length_c   1.000
_cell.angle_alpha   90.00
_cell.angle_beta   90.00
_cell.angle_gamma   90.00
#
_symmetry.space_group_name_H-M   'P 1'
#
loop_
_entity.id
_entity.type
_entity.pdbx_description
1 polymer ?
#
loop_
_entity_poly.entity_id
_entity_poly.type
_entity_poly.pdbx_seq_one_letter_code
_entity_poly.pdbx_strand_id
1 'polypeptide(L)'
;MKKLFLLTLLLALFAACEKTDPIADLESDVVLKSTADDGIKLVGEHFNLNIIGVADKTMKDDLAAGNVIFVDLFGKTIINLQEAPEGESFAVLDKNGTDEDGALFQLPDPGFEPYVTELPYGFDTETDYSVYARPLGKPMTGATITTMAELSELAYWIAETEDKKTVRLWENLIDEYGEALLISWGEFIPNPITFERLKGKQIFQNVTAELLSVVYEILVTYDSNADGVIDVFDETLTFHVRIPIFDELLEEEYWKYDNDGLKLLQLRFYPWGTDMTDEDIEDGWAAEE
;
A
#
# COMPACT_ATOMS: atom_id res chain seq x y z
N MET A 1 11.68 -65.58 -61.06
CA MET A 1 11.81 -65.22 -59.62
C MET A 1 12.53 -63.88 -59.53
N LYS A 2 11.89 -62.86 -58.93
CA LYS A 2 12.48 -61.73 -58.16
C LYS A 2 13.58 -60.91 -58.89
N LYS A 3 13.53 -59.60 -59.15
CA LYS A 3 12.91 -58.39 -58.55
C LYS A 3 13.18 -57.22 -59.54
N LEU A 4 12.22 -56.31 -59.78
CA LEU A 4 12.16 -54.94 -59.23
C LEU A 4 13.40 -54.08 -59.58
N PHE A 5 13.33 -53.05 -60.43
CA PHE A 5 12.89 -51.69 -60.03
C PHE A 5 12.55 -50.85 -61.27
N LEU A 6 11.33 -50.32 -61.36
CA LEU A 6 10.91 -49.31 -62.33
C LEU A 6 10.75 -47.99 -61.55
N LEU A 7 11.46 -46.96 -62.00
CA LEU A 7 11.53 -45.64 -61.39
C LEU A 7 10.20 -44.89 -61.66
N THR A 8 9.35 -44.76 -60.64
CA THR A 8 8.15 -43.90 -60.70
C THR A 8 8.52 -42.46 -60.38
N LEU A 9 8.29 -41.60 -61.37
CA LEU A 9 8.40 -40.14 -61.32
C LEU A 9 7.26 -39.59 -60.44
N LEU A 10 7.59 -39.02 -59.28
CA LEU A 10 6.64 -38.34 -58.41
C LEU A 10 6.60 -36.84 -58.80
N LEU A 11 5.50 -36.40 -59.43
CA LEU A 11 5.17 -34.99 -59.59
C LEU A 11 4.90 -34.39 -58.21
N ALA A 12 5.69 -33.41 -57.78
CA ALA A 12 5.37 -32.56 -56.64
C ALA A 12 4.44 -31.42 -57.12
N LEU A 13 3.17 -31.45 -56.71
CA LEU A 13 2.32 -30.27 -56.74
C LEU A 13 2.79 -29.30 -55.65
N PHE A 14 3.26 -28.11 -56.05
CA PHE A 14 3.37 -26.97 -55.13
C PHE A 14 1.96 -26.43 -54.86
N ALA A 15 1.46 -26.62 -53.65
CA ALA A 15 0.33 -25.85 -53.14
C ALA A 15 0.85 -24.45 -52.77
N ALA A 16 0.44 -23.43 -53.53
CA ALA A 16 0.63 -22.04 -53.17
C ALA A 16 -0.25 -21.72 -51.96
N CYS A 17 0.37 -21.49 -50.81
CA CYS A 17 -0.27 -20.90 -49.65
C CYS A 17 -0.06 -19.38 -49.74
N GLU A 18 -1.08 -18.65 -50.16
CA GLU A 18 -1.12 -17.19 -50.02
C GLU A 18 -1.06 -16.87 -48.52
N LYS A 19 0.10 -16.39 -48.08
CA LYS A 19 0.26 -15.76 -46.78
C LYS A 19 -0.28 -14.35 -46.93
N THR A 20 -1.45 -14.09 -46.37
CA THR A 20 -1.91 -12.72 -46.11
C THR A 20 -0.96 -12.10 -45.09
N ASP A 21 -0.26 -11.05 -45.50
CA ASP A 21 0.57 -10.26 -44.61
C ASP A 21 -0.35 -9.62 -43.54
N PRO A 22 -0.07 -9.79 -42.24
CA PRO A 22 -0.77 -9.02 -41.23
C PRO A 22 -0.32 -7.56 -41.40
N ILE A 23 -1.29 -6.71 -41.73
CA ILE A 23 -1.16 -5.26 -41.67
C ILE A 23 -0.73 -4.92 -40.24
N ALA A 24 0.49 -4.41 -40.09
CA ALA A 24 0.97 -3.88 -38.84
C ALA A 24 0.09 -2.68 -38.48
N ASP A 25 -0.71 -2.85 -37.42
CA ASP A 25 -1.41 -1.77 -36.75
C ASP A 25 -0.36 -0.86 -36.12
N LEU A 26 0.01 0.19 -36.86
CA LEU A 26 0.90 1.26 -36.42
C LEU A 26 0.09 2.27 -35.60
N GLU A 27 -0.37 1.84 -34.42
CA GLU A 27 -0.64 2.73 -33.30
C GLU A 27 0.20 2.27 -32.11
N SER A 28 1.52 2.34 -32.29
CA SER A 28 2.48 2.25 -31.21
C SER A 28 2.71 3.63 -30.61
N ASP A 29 1.71 4.16 -29.90
CA ASP A 29 2.03 5.00 -28.76
C ASP A 29 2.65 4.06 -27.72
N VAL A 30 3.99 4.11 -27.65
CA VAL A 30 4.81 3.43 -26.66
C VAL A 30 4.56 4.11 -25.30
N VAL A 31 3.34 3.96 -24.78
CA VAL A 31 3.07 4.15 -23.37
C VAL A 31 3.77 2.99 -22.67
N LEU A 32 4.62 3.28 -21.70
CA LEU A 32 5.29 2.28 -20.86
C LEU A 32 4.24 1.53 -20.03
N LYS A 33 3.49 0.63 -20.66
CA LYS A 33 2.47 -0.22 -20.02
C LYS A 33 3.20 -1.27 -19.18
N SER A 34 3.17 -1.10 -17.86
CA SER A 34 3.39 -2.21 -16.93
C SER A 34 2.04 -2.62 -16.38
N THR A 35 1.82 -3.93 -16.26
CA THR A 35 0.72 -4.48 -15.48
C THR A 35 1.28 -4.81 -14.11
N ALA A 36 0.60 -4.39 -13.05
CA ALA A 36 0.91 -4.78 -11.67
C ALA A 36 0.47 -6.24 -11.43
N ASP A 37 0.77 -6.78 -10.25
CA ASP A 37 0.41 -8.14 -9.84
C ASP A 37 -1.11 -8.33 -9.67
N ASP A 38 -1.81 -7.30 -9.22
CA ASP A 38 -3.27 -7.16 -9.19
C ASP A 38 -3.94 -7.16 -10.59
N GLY A 39 -3.15 -7.13 -11.67
CA GLY A 39 -3.65 -7.09 -13.05
C GLY A 39 -4.00 -5.67 -13.56
N ILE A 40 -3.84 -4.63 -12.74
CA ILE A 40 -4.07 -3.25 -13.12
C ILE A 40 -3.00 -2.76 -14.09
N LYS A 41 -3.45 -2.03 -15.12
CA LYS A 41 -2.56 -1.43 -16.11
C LYS A 41 -2.10 -0.07 -15.61
N LEU A 42 -0.83 0.03 -15.28
CA LEU A 42 -0.18 1.26 -14.83
C LEU A 42 0.14 2.16 -16.02
N VAL A 43 -0.76 3.10 -16.33
CA VAL A 43 -0.69 4.02 -17.47
C VAL A 43 -1.07 5.44 -17.07
N GLY A 44 -0.52 6.45 -17.74
CA GLY A 44 -0.86 7.85 -17.48
C GLY A 44 0.09 8.57 -16.53
N GLU A 45 -0.34 9.76 -16.11
CA GLU A 45 0.38 10.63 -15.19
C GLU A 45 0.55 9.96 -13.82
N HIS A 46 1.73 10.12 -13.24
CA HIS A 46 2.05 9.63 -11.91
C HIS A 46 3.23 10.39 -11.32
N PHE A 47 3.26 10.52 -10.00
CA PHE A 47 4.48 10.91 -9.31
C PHE A 47 5.38 9.67 -9.17
N ASN A 48 6.68 9.82 -9.43
CA ASN A 48 7.65 8.75 -9.23
C ASN A 48 8.60 9.14 -8.09
N LEU A 49 8.70 8.29 -7.07
CA LEU A 49 9.70 8.38 -6.01
C LEU A 49 10.70 7.22 -6.15
N ASN A 50 11.98 7.51 -5.98
CA ASN A 50 13.02 6.48 -5.91
C ASN A 50 13.69 6.51 -4.54
N ILE A 51 13.64 5.41 -3.81
CA ILE A 51 14.37 5.21 -2.55
C ILE A 51 15.65 4.43 -2.87
N ILE A 52 16.81 5.01 -2.56
CA ILE A 52 18.12 4.52 -3.01
C ILE A 52 19.02 4.19 -1.81
N GLY A 53 19.32 2.90 -1.66
CA GLY A 53 20.25 2.41 -0.63
C GLY A 53 21.71 2.76 -0.94
N VAL A 54 22.36 3.47 -0.02
CA VAL A 54 23.75 3.94 -0.14
C VAL A 54 24.61 3.49 1.06
N ALA A 55 25.89 3.18 0.80
CA ALA A 55 26.75 2.60 1.84
C ALA A 55 27.32 3.65 2.81
N ASP A 56 27.58 4.85 2.31
CA ASP A 56 28.03 6.03 3.06
C ASP A 56 27.71 7.24 2.17
N LYS A 57 26.87 8.17 2.62
CA LYS A 57 26.59 9.38 1.85
C LYS A 57 26.48 10.60 2.75
N THR A 58 27.58 11.34 2.89
CA THR A 58 27.49 12.74 3.30
C THR A 58 26.93 13.57 2.14
N MET A 59 25.61 13.78 2.14
CA MET A 59 24.98 14.82 1.33
C MET A 59 25.35 16.17 1.94
N LYS A 60 25.89 17.09 1.13
CA LYS A 60 26.18 18.46 1.58
C LYS A 60 25.05 19.43 1.23
N ASP A 61 24.13 19.02 0.36
CA ASP A 61 23.03 19.81 -0.14
C ASP A 61 21.85 18.87 -0.40
N ASP A 62 20.77 19.01 0.37
CA ASP A 62 19.51 18.25 0.24
C ASP A 62 18.69 18.68 -1.00
N LEU A 63 19.26 19.58 -1.80
CA LEU A 63 18.62 20.30 -2.91
C LEU A 63 18.98 19.78 -4.32
N ALA A 64 19.69 18.65 -4.45
CA ALA A 64 19.97 18.09 -5.77
C ALA A 64 18.66 17.69 -6.51
N ALA A 65 18.51 17.98 -7.80
CA ALA A 65 17.26 17.75 -8.54
C ALA A 65 16.78 16.27 -8.56
N GLY A 66 15.45 16.07 -8.59
CA GLY A 66 14.80 14.76 -8.76
C GLY A 66 14.08 14.24 -7.49
N ASN A 67 13.12 13.34 -7.68
CA ASN A 67 12.30 12.77 -6.62
C ASN A 67 12.99 11.52 -6.04
N VAL A 68 13.97 11.75 -5.18
CA VAL A 68 14.86 10.70 -4.67
C VAL A 68 15.09 10.89 -3.18
N ILE A 69 15.00 9.79 -2.44
CA ILE A 69 15.42 9.69 -1.03
C ILE A 69 16.57 8.69 -0.95
N PHE A 70 17.62 9.04 -0.21
CA PHE A 70 18.77 8.19 0.07
C PHE A 70 18.63 7.60 1.46
N VAL A 71 18.73 6.29 1.56
CA VAL A 71 18.59 5.54 2.81
C VAL A 71 19.83 4.70 3.03
N ASP A 72 20.05 4.26 4.26
CA ASP A 72 21.15 3.36 4.55
C ASP A 72 21.02 2.09 3.73
N LEU A 73 22.14 1.61 3.18
CA LEU A 73 22.15 0.37 2.41
C LEU A 73 21.84 -0.85 3.27
N PHE A 74 22.16 -0.77 4.56
CA PHE A 74 21.92 -1.81 5.54
C PHE A 74 21.44 -1.19 6.84
N GLY A 75 20.32 -1.68 7.36
CA GLY A 75 19.71 -1.19 8.58
C GLY A 75 18.53 -0.27 8.33
N LYS A 76 18.11 0.42 9.40
CA LYS A 76 16.85 1.15 9.44
C LYS A 76 17.07 2.63 9.16
N THR A 77 16.26 3.16 8.26
CA THR A 77 16.13 4.59 7.98
C THR A 77 14.69 5.03 8.25
N ILE A 78 14.54 6.20 8.87
CA ILE A 78 13.25 6.87 9.03
C ILE A 78 13.03 7.79 7.83
N ILE A 79 11.84 7.73 7.25
CA ILE A 79 11.35 8.68 6.25
C ILE A 79 10.08 9.28 6.83
N ASN A 80 10.20 10.47 7.43
CA ASN A 80 9.07 11.20 8.00
C ASN A 80 8.06 11.56 6.89
N LEU A 81 6.79 11.57 7.24
CA LEU A 81 5.70 11.96 6.34
C LEU A 81 5.15 13.33 6.75
N GLN A 82 4.75 14.10 5.76
CA GLN A 82 4.08 15.38 5.98
C GLN A 82 2.91 15.52 5.02
N GLU A 83 1.76 15.92 5.54
CA GLU A 83 0.62 16.26 4.71
C GLU A 83 0.98 17.42 3.77
N ALA A 84 0.56 17.31 2.52
CA ALA A 84 0.71 18.38 1.54
C ALA A 84 -0.22 19.55 1.89
N PRO A 85 0.29 20.80 1.99
CA PRO A 85 -0.56 21.97 2.14
C PRO A 85 -1.58 22.09 1.01
N GLU A 86 -2.70 22.80 1.27
CA GLU A 86 -3.73 23.02 0.26
C GLU A 86 -3.15 23.57 -1.06
N GLY A 87 -3.40 22.86 -2.16
CA GLY A 87 -2.91 23.21 -3.49
C GLY A 87 -1.51 22.72 -3.82
N GLU A 88 -0.83 22.05 -2.89
CA GLU A 88 0.41 21.31 -3.12
C GLU A 88 0.13 19.81 -3.33
N SER A 89 1.20 19.04 -3.58
CA SER A 89 1.11 17.60 -3.83
C SER A 89 2.41 16.94 -3.37
N PHE A 90 2.79 15.83 -4.00
CA PHE A 90 3.98 15.06 -3.69
C PHE A 90 5.27 15.88 -3.84
N ALA A 91 6.08 15.92 -2.79
CA ALA A 91 7.40 16.57 -2.81
C ALA A 91 8.37 15.84 -1.90
N VAL A 92 9.64 15.75 -2.30
CA VAL A 92 10.71 15.30 -1.40
C VAL A 92 11.32 16.55 -0.77
N LEU A 93 11.04 16.76 0.51
CA LEU A 93 11.47 17.93 1.27
C LEU A 93 12.87 17.72 1.86
N ASP A 94 13.16 16.50 2.28
CA ASP A 94 14.51 16.06 2.64
C ASP A 94 14.83 14.71 1.97
N LYS A 95 16.01 14.65 1.35
CA LYS A 95 16.49 13.51 0.58
C LYS A 95 17.45 12.66 1.36
N ASN A 96 18.01 13.16 2.46
CA ASN A 96 18.99 12.44 3.23
C ASN A 96 18.27 11.69 4.36
N GLY A 97 18.31 10.36 4.32
CA GLY A 97 17.87 9.52 5.43
C GLY A 97 19.03 8.80 6.10
N THR A 98 20.26 9.28 5.87
CA THR A 98 21.50 8.71 6.45
C THR A 98 22.10 9.58 7.55
N ASP A 99 21.47 10.71 7.83
CA ASP A 99 21.69 11.61 8.97
C ASP A 99 20.74 11.29 10.14
N GLU A 100 20.84 12.07 11.20
CA GLU A 100 20.20 11.77 12.49
C GLU A 100 18.70 12.06 12.50
N ASP A 101 18.22 12.98 11.66
CA ASP A 101 16.83 13.43 11.55
C ASP A 101 16.00 12.66 10.51
N GLY A 102 16.66 11.92 9.62
CA GLY A 102 16.00 11.10 8.60
C GLY A 102 15.46 11.94 7.44
N ALA A 103 14.88 11.26 6.45
CA ALA A 103 14.34 11.94 5.28
C ALA A 103 12.93 12.49 5.55
N LEU A 104 12.42 13.34 4.65
CA LEU A 104 11.08 13.93 4.75
C LEU A 104 10.38 13.91 3.39
N PHE A 105 9.24 13.25 3.34
CA PHE A 105 8.40 13.13 2.16
C PHE A 105 7.03 13.77 2.41
N GLN A 106 6.66 14.68 1.51
CA GLN A 106 5.34 15.30 1.47
C GLN A 106 4.44 14.54 0.50
N LEU A 107 3.20 14.28 0.90
CA LEU A 107 2.18 13.59 0.12
C LEU A 107 0.78 14.11 0.51
N PRO A 108 -0.20 14.11 -0.42
CA PRO A 108 -1.57 14.50 -0.10
C PRO A 108 -2.22 13.56 0.91
N ASP A 109 -3.24 14.06 1.61
CA ASP A 109 -4.22 13.24 2.33
C ASP A 109 -4.75 12.11 1.40
N PRO A 110 -4.72 10.84 1.85
CA PRO A 110 -5.28 9.71 1.11
C PRO A 110 -6.78 9.80 0.81
N GLY A 111 -7.54 10.63 1.51
CA GLY A 111 -8.94 10.98 1.18
C GLY A 111 -10.02 9.99 1.61
N PHE A 112 -9.64 8.88 2.26
CA PHE A 112 -10.59 7.89 2.80
C PHE A 112 -10.78 8.09 4.32
N GLU A 113 -11.83 7.49 4.89
CA GLU A 113 -12.16 7.66 6.31
C GLU A 113 -11.56 6.55 7.18
N PRO A 114 -11.29 6.80 8.48
CA PRO A 114 -11.01 5.71 9.39
C PRO A 114 -12.27 4.86 9.62
N TYR A 115 -12.12 3.54 9.67
CA TYR A 115 -13.23 2.60 9.86
C TYR A 115 -12.80 1.34 10.62
N VAL A 116 -13.77 0.66 11.22
CA VAL A 116 -13.59 -0.67 11.82
C VAL A 116 -13.57 -1.71 10.70
N THR A 117 -12.47 -2.44 10.52
CA THR A 117 -12.25 -3.28 9.33
C THR A 117 -13.26 -4.42 9.21
N GLU A 118 -13.72 -4.96 10.33
CA GLU A 118 -14.77 -6.00 10.35
C GLU A 118 -16.17 -5.46 10.01
N LEU A 119 -16.37 -4.13 10.07
CA LEU A 119 -17.66 -3.47 9.84
C LEU A 119 -17.48 -2.22 8.95
N PRO A 120 -17.04 -2.35 7.69
CA PRO A 120 -16.65 -1.19 6.85
C PRO A 120 -17.84 -0.49 6.18
N TYR A 121 -19.05 -1.07 6.23
CA TYR A 121 -20.19 -0.60 5.45
C TYR A 121 -20.56 0.86 5.73
N GLY A 122 -20.78 1.65 4.67
CA GLY A 122 -21.20 3.05 4.79
C GLY A 122 -20.08 4.06 5.08
N PHE A 123 -18.83 3.61 5.22
CA PHE A 123 -17.64 4.46 5.23
C PHE A 123 -17.07 4.62 3.82
N ASP A 124 -16.38 5.73 3.58
CA ASP A 124 -15.55 5.88 2.38
C ASP A 124 -14.22 5.14 2.57
N THR A 125 -14.05 4.02 1.87
CA THR A 125 -12.86 3.15 1.96
C THR A 125 -11.97 3.25 0.73
N GLU A 126 -12.29 4.13 -0.23
CA GLU A 126 -11.54 4.30 -1.47
C GLU A 126 -10.55 5.46 -1.33
N THR A 127 -9.27 5.22 -1.59
CA THR A 127 -8.27 6.31 -1.59
C THR A 127 -8.43 7.26 -2.78
N ASP A 128 -7.93 8.49 -2.67
CA ASP A 128 -7.83 9.43 -3.79
C ASP A 128 -6.69 9.06 -4.76
N TYR A 129 -5.71 8.28 -4.30
CA TYR A 129 -4.56 7.83 -5.08
C TYR A 129 -4.04 6.46 -4.65
N SER A 130 -3.51 5.69 -5.60
CA SER A 130 -2.86 4.40 -5.36
C SER A 130 -1.34 4.51 -5.37
N VAL A 131 -0.68 3.66 -4.60
CA VAL A 131 0.77 3.52 -4.56
C VAL A 131 1.19 2.15 -5.09
N TYR A 132 2.08 2.15 -6.07
CA TYR A 132 2.66 0.94 -6.64
C TYR A 132 4.17 0.92 -6.48
N ALA A 133 4.71 -0.17 -5.95
CA ALA A 133 6.14 -0.30 -5.68
C ALA A 133 6.78 -1.48 -6.40
N ARG A 134 8.06 -1.36 -6.75
CA ARG A 134 8.88 -2.51 -7.17
C ARG A 134 10.34 -2.35 -6.82
N PRO A 135 11.03 -3.45 -6.44
CA PRO A 135 12.47 -3.42 -6.25
C PRO A 135 13.20 -3.42 -7.60
N LEU A 136 14.33 -2.73 -7.68
CA LEU A 136 15.22 -2.64 -8.83
C LEU A 136 16.69 -2.75 -8.37
N GLY A 137 17.61 -2.75 -9.34
CA GLY A 137 19.04 -2.85 -9.04
C GLY A 137 19.53 -4.28 -8.87
N LYS A 138 20.47 -4.50 -7.94
CA LYS A 138 21.21 -5.75 -7.79
C LYS A 138 20.31 -6.89 -7.26
N PRO A 139 20.28 -8.06 -7.92
CA PRO A 139 19.57 -9.24 -7.43
C PRO A 139 20.04 -9.72 -6.05
N MET A 140 19.16 -10.45 -5.36
CA MET A 140 19.35 -11.07 -4.05
C MET A 140 19.61 -10.04 -2.94
N THR A 141 18.78 -9.01 -2.93
CA THR A 141 18.74 -7.96 -1.90
C THR A 141 17.28 -7.64 -1.61
N GLY A 142 16.99 -6.95 -0.52
CA GLY A 142 15.60 -6.61 -0.20
C GLY A 142 15.50 -5.43 0.75
N ALA A 143 14.28 -5.00 0.97
CA ALA A 143 13.94 -4.04 2.00
C ALA A 143 12.50 -4.28 2.47
N THR A 144 12.25 -3.98 3.73
CA THR A 144 10.91 -3.95 4.32
C THR A 144 10.57 -2.52 4.68
N ILE A 145 9.37 -2.08 4.34
CA ILE A 145 8.83 -0.79 4.75
C ILE A 145 7.61 -1.03 5.61
N THR A 146 7.44 -0.22 6.65
CA THR A 146 6.28 -0.26 7.53
C THR A 146 5.86 1.17 7.81
N THR A 147 4.60 1.50 7.57
CA THR A 147 4.02 2.76 8.01
C THR A 147 3.83 2.71 9.52
N MET A 148 4.29 3.77 10.18
CA MET A 148 4.28 3.92 11.63
C MET A 148 3.61 5.26 11.94
N ALA A 149 2.79 5.29 12.98
CA ALA A 149 2.16 6.48 13.53
C ALA A 149 1.74 6.17 14.97
N GLU A 150 1.68 7.17 15.83
CA GLU A 150 1.16 7.07 17.19
C GLU A 150 -0.28 7.57 17.24
N LEU A 151 -1.08 7.07 18.18
CA LEU A 151 -2.42 7.60 18.42
C LEU A 151 -2.33 8.98 19.08
N SER A 152 -3.07 9.95 18.53
CA SER A 152 -3.15 11.30 19.08
C SER A 152 -3.98 11.35 20.37
N GLU A 153 -3.90 12.47 21.11
CA GLU A 153 -4.77 12.70 22.28
C GLU A 153 -6.27 12.61 21.92
N LEU A 154 -6.65 13.03 20.70
CA LEU A 154 -8.02 12.96 20.21
C LEU A 154 -8.51 11.51 20.14
N ALA A 155 -7.67 10.59 19.66
CA ALA A 155 -8.01 9.18 19.57
C ALA A 155 -8.42 8.61 20.93
N TYR A 156 -7.71 8.94 22.00
CA TYR A 156 -8.06 8.50 23.34
C TYR A 156 -9.37 9.15 23.83
N TRP A 157 -9.58 10.43 23.57
CA TRP A 157 -10.84 11.10 23.94
C TRP A 157 -12.07 10.52 23.24
N ILE A 158 -11.97 10.16 21.95
CA ILE A 158 -13.10 9.56 21.23
C ILE A 158 -13.42 8.14 21.72
N ALA A 159 -12.44 7.40 22.24
CA ALA A 159 -12.67 6.08 22.83
C ALA A 159 -13.33 6.20 24.21
N GLU A 160 -12.98 7.23 24.99
CA GLU A 160 -13.50 7.45 26.35
C GLU A 160 -14.86 8.18 26.39
N THR A 161 -15.27 8.84 25.31
CA THR A 161 -16.52 9.64 25.30
C THR A 161 -17.76 8.83 25.69
N GLU A 162 -18.60 9.36 26.58
CA GLU A 162 -19.88 8.69 26.93
C GLU A 162 -20.87 8.70 25.75
N ASP A 163 -20.76 9.69 24.85
CA ASP A 163 -21.69 9.89 23.73
C ASP A 163 -21.16 9.24 22.44
N LYS A 164 -20.99 7.92 22.46
CA LYS A 164 -20.38 7.14 21.35
C LYS A 164 -21.06 7.37 20.00
N LYS A 165 -22.38 7.59 19.98
CA LYS A 165 -23.16 7.86 18.75
C LYS A 165 -22.81 9.16 18.03
N THR A 166 -22.08 10.07 18.67
CA THR A 166 -21.60 11.30 18.01
C THR A 166 -20.29 11.11 17.28
N VAL A 167 -19.60 9.99 17.54
CA VAL A 167 -18.35 9.63 16.89
C VAL A 167 -18.69 8.70 15.73
N ARG A 168 -18.56 9.22 14.51
CA ARG A 168 -18.87 8.47 13.28
C ARG A 168 -18.15 7.12 13.24
N LEU A 169 -16.88 7.07 13.63
CA LEU A 169 -16.07 5.84 13.66
C LEU A 169 -16.73 4.67 14.41
N TRP A 170 -17.59 4.95 15.40
CA TRP A 170 -18.25 3.93 16.21
C TRP A 170 -19.69 3.61 15.77
N GLU A 171 -20.21 4.25 14.71
CA GLU A 171 -21.60 4.10 14.26
C GLU A 171 -21.96 2.64 14.00
N ASN A 172 -21.13 1.91 13.25
CA ASN A 172 -21.40 0.50 12.93
C ASN A 172 -21.30 -0.44 14.13
N LEU A 173 -20.39 -0.15 15.08
CA LEU A 173 -20.34 -0.91 16.34
C LEU A 173 -21.60 -0.70 17.17
N ILE A 174 -22.13 0.52 17.19
CA ILE A 174 -23.38 0.84 17.92
C ILE A 174 -24.58 0.16 17.25
N ASP A 175 -24.61 0.14 15.92
CA ASP A 175 -25.68 -0.52 15.17
C ASP A 175 -25.70 -2.04 15.44
N GLU A 176 -24.54 -2.67 15.58
CA GLU A 176 -24.41 -4.12 15.82
C GLU A 176 -24.57 -4.49 17.31
N TYR A 177 -23.95 -3.74 18.22
CA TYR A 177 -23.82 -4.11 19.64
C TYR A 177 -24.60 -3.21 20.61
N GLY A 178 -25.24 -2.15 20.13
CA GLY A 178 -26.01 -1.19 20.92
C GLY A 178 -25.18 -0.01 21.46
N GLU A 179 -25.86 0.95 22.10
CA GLU A 179 -25.22 2.20 22.57
C GLU A 179 -24.32 2.03 23.82
N ALA A 180 -24.55 0.97 24.60
CA ALA A 180 -23.77 0.69 25.81
C ALA A 180 -22.46 0.01 25.42
N LEU A 181 -21.43 0.81 25.11
CA LEU A 181 -20.10 0.32 24.73
C LEU A 181 -19.01 0.97 25.57
N LEU A 182 -18.11 0.13 26.09
CA LEU A 182 -16.79 0.55 26.55
C LEU A 182 -15.77 0.19 25.48
N ILE A 183 -15.11 1.20 24.91
CA ILE A 183 -14.12 1.06 23.86
C ILE A 183 -12.77 1.51 24.40
N SER A 184 -11.72 0.75 24.13
CA SER A 184 -10.34 1.15 24.41
C SER A 184 -9.42 0.71 23.28
N TRP A 185 -8.44 1.55 22.95
CA TRP A 185 -7.36 1.18 22.03
C TRP A 185 -6.49 0.07 22.60
N GLY A 186 -6.18 -0.92 21.77
CA GLY A 186 -5.28 -2.02 22.04
C GLY A 186 -3.89 -1.79 21.42
N GLU A 187 -3.29 -2.87 20.90
CA GLU A 187 -1.95 -2.82 20.30
C GLU A 187 -1.97 -2.24 18.87
N PHE A 188 -0.89 -1.54 18.51
CA PHE A 188 -0.59 -1.24 17.10
C PHE A 188 -0.32 -2.55 16.36
N ILE A 189 -0.93 -2.72 15.19
CA ILE A 189 -0.75 -3.88 14.32
C ILE A 189 0.09 -3.47 13.12
N PRO A 190 1.40 -3.78 13.09
CA PRO A 190 2.26 -3.42 11.97
C PRO A 190 1.81 -4.15 10.70
N ASN A 191 1.68 -3.42 9.59
CA ASN A 191 1.48 -4.00 8.26
C ASN A 191 2.74 -3.82 7.37
N PRO A 192 3.78 -4.66 7.53
CA PRO A 192 5.03 -4.50 6.80
C PRO A 192 4.96 -5.10 5.38
N ILE A 193 5.21 -4.28 4.36
CA ILE A 193 5.42 -4.78 2.99
C ILE A 193 6.91 -5.02 2.72
N THR A 194 7.24 -6.23 2.24
CA THR A 194 8.61 -6.67 1.99
C THR A 194 8.88 -6.85 0.50
N PHE A 195 9.94 -6.21 0.02
CA PHE A 195 10.38 -6.28 -1.36
C PHE A 195 11.64 -7.12 -1.51
N GLU A 196 11.54 -8.21 -2.25
CA GLU A 196 12.70 -9.00 -2.63
C GLU A 196 13.12 -8.72 -4.08
N ARG A 197 14.36 -8.27 -4.28
CA ARG A 197 14.93 -8.10 -5.61
C ARG A 197 15.42 -9.44 -6.16
N LEU A 198 14.53 -10.22 -6.77
CA LEU A 198 14.90 -11.50 -7.40
C LEU A 198 15.64 -11.30 -8.73
N LYS A 199 16.06 -12.39 -9.41
CA LYS A 199 16.58 -12.27 -10.79
C LYS A 199 15.43 -12.03 -11.78
N GLY A 200 15.71 -11.28 -12.85
CA GLY A 200 14.74 -11.01 -13.92
C GLY A 200 14.00 -9.68 -13.76
N LYS A 201 12.91 -9.51 -14.51
CA LYS A 201 12.05 -8.32 -14.45
C LYS A 201 11.21 -8.38 -13.16
N GLN A 202 11.19 -7.29 -12.41
CA GLN A 202 10.30 -7.14 -11.26
C GLN A 202 8.99 -6.49 -11.71
N ILE A 203 7.90 -6.93 -11.12
CA ILE A 203 6.54 -6.45 -11.36
C ILE A 203 6.22 -5.42 -10.27
N PHE A 204 5.33 -4.49 -10.57
CA PHE A 204 4.81 -3.56 -9.56
C PHE A 204 3.79 -4.28 -8.70
N GLN A 205 3.84 -4.03 -7.40
CA GLN A 205 2.89 -4.50 -6.42
C GLN A 205 2.03 -3.30 -6.01
N ASN A 206 0.72 -3.49 -5.88
CA ASN A 206 -0.10 -2.52 -5.15
C ASN A 206 0.35 -2.55 -3.69
N VAL A 207 0.63 -1.38 -3.12
CA VAL A 207 1.10 -1.22 -1.73
C VAL A 207 0.38 -0.06 -1.05
N THR A 208 -0.82 0.25 -1.54
CA THR A 208 -1.58 1.44 -1.13
C THR A 208 -1.97 1.32 0.33
N ALA A 209 -2.48 0.16 0.75
CA ALA A 209 -2.92 -0.04 2.12
C ALA A 209 -1.79 0.07 3.14
N GLU A 210 -0.66 -0.57 2.87
CA GLU A 210 0.48 -0.63 3.78
C GLU A 210 1.23 0.69 3.88
N LEU A 211 1.19 1.53 2.84
CA LEU A 211 1.91 2.81 2.81
C LEU A 211 1.07 4.03 3.18
N LEU A 212 -0.26 3.97 3.05
CA LEU A 212 -1.17 5.10 3.30
C LEU A 212 -2.03 4.96 4.55
N SER A 213 -1.82 3.92 5.36
CA SER A 213 -2.59 3.73 6.58
C SER A 213 -1.82 2.97 7.66
N VAL A 214 -2.36 3.02 8.87
CA VAL A 214 -1.98 2.16 10.00
C VAL A 214 -3.20 1.41 10.51
N VAL A 215 -2.96 0.33 11.25
CA VAL A 215 -4.02 -0.46 11.89
C VAL A 215 -3.76 -0.57 13.38
N TYR A 216 -4.80 -0.34 14.16
CA TYR A 216 -4.80 -0.50 15.61
C TYR A 216 -5.90 -1.46 16.05
N GLU A 217 -5.59 -2.27 17.06
CA GLU A 217 -6.61 -3.04 17.76
C GLU A 217 -7.51 -2.11 18.57
N ILE A 218 -8.79 -2.45 18.67
CA ILE A 218 -9.69 -1.93 19.70
C ILE A 218 -10.34 -3.09 20.46
N LEU A 219 -10.54 -2.87 21.75
CA LEU A 219 -11.27 -3.75 22.64
C LEU A 219 -12.64 -3.12 22.90
N VAL A 220 -13.71 -3.85 22.57
CA VAL A 220 -15.08 -3.39 22.70
C VAL A 220 -15.81 -4.29 23.68
N THR A 221 -16.20 -3.74 24.83
CA THR A 221 -17.11 -4.42 25.77
C THR A 221 -18.51 -3.87 25.55
N TYR A 222 -19.48 -4.76 25.39
CA TYR A 222 -20.88 -4.43 25.10
C TYR A 222 -21.81 -5.09 26.12
N ASP A 223 -23.01 -4.54 26.32
CA ASP A 223 -24.02 -5.09 27.23
C ASP A 223 -24.61 -6.40 26.67
N SER A 224 -23.85 -7.47 26.86
CA SER A 224 -24.12 -8.80 26.32
C SER A 224 -25.28 -9.50 27.03
N ASN A 225 -25.61 -9.07 28.24
CA ASN A 225 -26.66 -9.64 29.08
C ASN A 225 -27.98 -8.84 29.04
N ALA A 226 -27.95 -7.67 28.40
CA ALA A 226 -29.07 -6.74 28.16
C ALA A 226 -29.70 -6.17 29.45
N ASP A 227 -28.90 -5.90 30.48
CA ASP A 227 -29.36 -5.27 31.72
C ASP A 227 -29.24 -3.74 31.73
N GLY A 228 -28.65 -3.17 30.68
CA GLY A 228 -28.46 -1.74 30.46
C GLY A 228 -27.21 -1.16 31.13
N VAL A 229 -26.30 -1.98 31.62
CA VAL A 229 -25.07 -1.56 32.31
C VAL A 229 -23.88 -2.38 31.82
N ILE A 230 -22.78 -1.70 31.47
CA ILE A 230 -21.51 -2.38 31.21
C ILE A 230 -20.87 -2.79 32.53
N ASP A 231 -20.68 -4.09 32.75
CA ASP A 231 -20.06 -4.63 33.95
C ASP A 231 -19.14 -5.84 33.70
N VAL A 232 -18.73 -6.52 34.79
CA VAL A 232 -17.76 -7.63 34.75
C VAL A 232 -18.32 -8.94 34.18
N PHE A 233 -19.62 -9.01 33.93
CA PHE A 233 -20.28 -10.16 33.33
C PHE A 233 -20.42 -10.01 31.81
N ASP A 234 -20.04 -8.85 31.27
CA ASP A 234 -20.10 -8.59 29.85
C ASP A 234 -18.90 -9.13 29.07
N GLU A 235 -19.16 -9.40 27.79
CA GLU A 235 -18.17 -9.91 26.86
C GLU A 235 -17.38 -8.76 26.22
N THR A 236 -16.07 -8.98 26.06
CA THR A 236 -15.17 -8.09 25.32
C THR A 236 -14.76 -8.77 24.04
N LEU A 237 -14.93 -8.08 22.92
CA LEU A 237 -14.49 -8.48 21.60
C LEU A 237 -13.31 -7.62 21.15
N THR A 238 -12.51 -8.18 20.26
CA THR A 238 -11.38 -7.50 19.62
C THR A 238 -11.75 -7.20 18.17
N PHE A 239 -11.53 -5.95 17.75
CA PHE A 239 -11.68 -5.48 16.37
C PHE A 239 -10.44 -4.73 15.93
N HIS A 240 -10.37 -4.38 14.65
CA HIS A 240 -9.30 -3.57 14.10
C HIS A 240 -9.85 -2.29 13.50
N VAL A 241 -9.09 -1.21 13.63
CA VAL A 241 -9.40 0.07 13.02
C VAL A 241 -8.28 0.42 12.06
N ARG A 242 -8.64 0.62 10.79
CA ARG A 242 -7.74 1.20 9.79
C ARG A 242 -7.88 2.71 9.83
N ILE A 243 -6.74 3.40 9.93
CA ILE A 243 -6.69 4.85 10.04
C ILE A 243 -5.78 5.38 8.91
N PRO A 244 -6.25 6.31 8.06
CA PRO A 244 -5.42 6.96 7.05
C PRO A 244 -4.25 7.69 7.71
N ILE A 245 -3.10 7.76 7.03
CA ILE A 245 -2.09 8.76 7.41
C ILE A 245 -2.68 10.17 7.30
N PHE A 246 -2.28 11.07 8.20
CA PHE A 246 -2.80 12.45 8.34
C PHE A 246 -4.23 12.59 8.86
N ASP A 247 -4.88 11.49 9.24
CA ASP A 247 -6.10 11.58 10.05
C ASP A 247 -5.80 12.16 11.44
N GLU A 248 -6.70 12.98 11.99
CA GLU A 248 -6.51 13.64 13.29
C GLU A 248 -6.37 12.64 14.47
N LEU A 249 -6.70 11.36 14.27
CA LEU A 249 -6.48 10.29 15.23
C LEU A 249 -5.01 9.86 15.33
N LEU A 250 -4.15 10.30 14.41
CA LEU A 250 -2.73 9.97 14.38
C LEU A 250 -1.83 11.18 14.60
N GLU A 251 -0.59 10.89 15.00
CA GLU A 251 0.50 11.83 15.01
C GLU A 251 1.84 11.12 14.75
N GLU A 252 2.87 11.90 14.42
CA GLU A 252 4.25 11.44 14.21
C GLU A 252 4.37 10.34 13.12
N GLU A 253 3.74 10.53 11.96
CA GLU A 253 3.73 9.55 10.89
C GLU A 253 5.07 9.44 10.15
N TYR A 254 5.56 8.22 9.96
CA TYR A 254 6.77 7.95 9.19
C TYR A 254 6.74 6.57 8.54
N TRP A 255 7.50 6.41 7.46
CA TRP A 255 7.88 5.11 6.94
C TRP A 255 9.18 4.64 7.58
N LYS A 256 9.12 3.50 8.28
CA LYS A 256 10.29 2.77 8.77
C LYS A 256 10.82 1.88 7.65
N TYR A 257 11.93 2.26 7.04
CA TYR A 257 12.57 1.53 5.94
C TYR A 257 13.73 0.69 6.46
N ASP A 258 13.55 -0.63 6.57
CA ASP A 258 14.59 -1.58 6.97
C ASP A 258 15.22 -2.20 5.71
N ASN A 259 16.45 -1.77 5.40
CA ASN A 259 17.14 -2.16 4.18
C ASN A 259 18.09 -3.34 4.41
N ASP A 260 18.01 -4.35 3.55
CA ASP A 260 18.97 -5.46 3.44
C ASP A 260 19.63 -5.45 2.05
N GLY A 261 20.32 -4.35 1.76
CA GLY A 261 21.14 -4.20 0.56
C GLY A 261 20.40 -3.77 -0.71
N LEU A 262 19.10 -3.47 -0.64
CA LEU A 262 18.34 -3.02 -1.81
C LEU A 262 18.87 -1.68 -2.30
N LYS A 263 19.16 -1.61 -3.60
CA LYS A 263 19.78 -0.44 -4.24
C LYS A 263 18.79 0.59 -4.76
N LEU A 264 17.59 0.15 -5.11
CA LEU A 264 16.56 1.01 -5.64
C LEU A 264 15.21 0.37 -5.38
N LEU A 265 14.37 1.00 -4.58
CA LEU A 265 12.93 0.78 -4.57
C LEU A 265 12.29 1.93 -5.35
N GLN A 266 11.45 1.60 -6.33
CA GLN A 266 10.72 2.59 -7.12
C GLN A 266 9.26 2.56 -6.73
N LEU A 267 8.74 3.70 -6.28
CA LEU A 267 7.33 3.92 -5.98
C LEU A 267 6.71 4.80 -7.06
N ARG A 268 5.45 4.54 -7.39
CA ARG A 268 4.63 5.33 -8.30
C ARG A 268 3.28 5.61 -7.66
N PHE A 269 2.89 6.88 -7.68
CA PHE A 269 1.63 7.36 -7.12
C PHE A 269 0.74 7.76 -8.29
N TYR A 270 -0.42 7.10 -8.40
CA TYR A 270 -1.35 7.29 -9.50
C TYR A 270 -2.63 7.96 -9.01
N PRO A 271 -3.25 8.87 -9.78
CA PRO A 271 -4.38 9.70 -9.32
C PRO A 271 -5.74 8.98 -9.42
N TRP A 272 -5.75 7.68 -9.18
CA TRP A 272 -6.95 6.87 -9.06
C TRP A 272 -6.86 6.08 -7.76
N GLY A 273 -8.01 5.73 -7.20
CA GLY A 273 -8.09 5.11 -5.90
C GLY A 273 -7.82 3.62 -5.84
N THR A 274 -7.78 3.12 -4.61
CA THR A 274 -7.82 1.72 -4.25
C THR A 274 -8.79 1.54 -3.09
N ASP A 275 -9.65 0.53 -3.21
CA ASP A 275 -10.53 0.10 -2.12
C ASP A 275 -9.69 -0.62 -1.07
N MET A 276 -9.67 -0.07 0.13
CA MET A 276 -8.84 -0.55 1.23
C MET A 276 -9.39 -1.83 1.87
N THR A 277 -10.66 -2.16 1.61
CA THR A 277 -11.33 -3.34 2.20
C THR A 277 -10.86 -4.66 1.59
N ASP A 278 -10.41 -4.67 0.34
CA ASP A 278 -9.86 -5.86 -0.31
C ASP A 278 -8.63 -6.39 0.45
N GLU A 279 -7.78 -5.48 0.94
CA GLU A 279 -6.58 -5.79 1.74
C GLU A 279 -6.94 -6.26 3.15
N ASP A 280 -7.98 -5.69 3.78
CA ASP A 280 -8.46 -6.12 5.10
C ASP A 280 -8.89 -7.61 5.09
N ILE A 281 -9.48 -8.07 3.98
CA ILE A 281 -9.85 -9.47 3.78
C ILE A 281 -8.60 -10.35 3.63
N GLU A 282 -7.61 -9.93 2.84
CA GLU A 282 -6.37 -10.69 2.64
C GLU A 282 -5.55 -10.83 3.94
N ASP A 283 -5.50 -9.77 4.73
CA ASP A 283 -4.82 -9.74 6.04
C ASP A 283 -5.59 -10.51 7.13
N GLY A 284 -6.86 -10.89 6.85
CA GLY A 284 -7.72 -11.61 7.79
C GLY A 284 -8.31 -10.73 8.89
N TRP A 285 -8.34 -9.42 8.69
CA TRP A 285 -8.99 -8.42 9.55
C TRP A 285 -10.45 -8.17 9.17
N ALA A 286 -10.94 -8.82 8.12
CA ALA A 286 -12.33 -8.91 7.75
C ALA A 286 -12.70 -10.34 7.31
N ALA A 287 -13.97 -10.72 7.42
CA ALA A 287 -14.47 -11.97 6.88
C ALA A 287 -14.81 -11.82 5.38
N GLU A 288 -14.52 -12.84 4.56
CA GLU A 288 -15.12 -12.93 3.22
C GLU A 288 -16.66 -12.99 3.36
N GLU A 289 -17.39 -12.03 2.79
CA GLU A 289 -18.87 -12.04 2.74
C GLU A 289 -19.46 -13.18 1.89
#